data_AF-A0A7S0WI23-F1
#
_entry.id   AF-A0A7S0WI23-F1
#
_cell.length_a   1.000
_cell.length_b   1.000
_cell.length_c   1.000
_cell.angle_alpha   90.00
_cell.angle_beta   90.00
_cell.angle_gamma   90.00
#
_symmetry.space_group_name_H-M   'P 1'
#
loop_
_entity.id
_entity.type
_entity.pdbx_description
1 polymer ?
#
loop_
_entity_poly.entity_id
_entity_poly.type
_entity_poly.pdbx_seq_one_letter_code
_entity_poly.pdbx_strand_id
1 'polypeptide(L)'
;TVEPYLFTGLAACRDLAHLSLQCMDLTPAAQPYARLLPECAPSLRSLQVSCCQQAPMLVSGLAGQLTSLSWQQSELPPGCESVVARCTHLVELRLCVMEGRAWLDAL
;
A
#
# COMPACT_ATOMS: atom_id res chain seq x y z
N THR A 1 -16.82 -6.75 0.63
CA THR A 1 -16.04 -5.82 1.48
C THR A 1 -14.99 -6.61 2.23
N VAL A 2 -13.72 -6.53 1.80
CA VAL A 2 -12.59 -7.32 2.34
C VAL A 2 -11.93 -6.62 3.54
N GLU A 3 -12.31 -5.36 3.78
CA GLU A 3 -11.68 -4.42 4.70
C GLU A 3 -11.66 -4.90 6.15
N PRO A 4 -12.78 -5.33 6.78
CA PRO A 4 -12.74 -5.76 8.17
C PRO A 4 -11.82 -6.97 8.39
N TYR A 5 -11.71 -7.88 7.42
CA TYR A 5 -10.87 -9.07 7.54
C TYR A 5 -9.38 -8.76 7.42
N LEU A 6 -9.00 -7.79 6.56
CA LEU A 6 -7.61 -7.35 6.43
C LEU A 6 -7.10 -6.79 7.77
N PHE A 7 -7.83 -5.85 8.38
CA PHE A 7 -7.38 -5.22 9.62
C PHE A 7 -7.42 -6.17 10.82
N THR A 8 -8.42 -7.07 10.87
CA THR A 8 -8.46 -8.12 11.91
C THR A 8 -7.29 -9.09 11.76
N GLY A 9 -6.94 -9.49 10.53
CA GLY A 9 -5.78 -10.36 10.26
C GLY A 9 -4.46 -9.68 10.60
N LEU A 10 -4.31 -8.39 10.28
CA LEU A 10 -3.13 -7.62 10.64
C LEU A 10 -2.97 -7.50 12.16
N ALA A 11 -4.05 -7.25 12.90
CA ALA A 11 -4.03 -7.18 14.36
C ALA A 11 -3.66 -8.52 15.02
N ALA A 12 -3.99 -9.64 14.39
CA ALA A 12 -3.60 -10.97 14.84
C ALA A 12 -2.11 -11.27 14.58
N CYS A 13 -1.49 -10.61 13.60
CA CYS A 13 -0.12 -10.82 13.15
C CYS A 13 0.79 -9.66 13.55
N ARG A 14 0.96 -9.43 14.86
CA ARG A 14 1.74 -8.28 15.38
C ARG A 14 3.21 -8.23 14.93
N ASP A 15 3.80 -9.39 14.68
CA ASP A 15 5.19 -9.53 14.21
C ASP A 15 5.34 -9.50 12.68
N LEU A 16 4.26 -9.20 11.95
CA LEU A 16 4.30 -9.14 10.49
C LEU A 16 5.24 -8.02 10.04
N ALA A 17 6.39 -8.40 9.49
CA ALA A 17 7.39 -7.46 8.98
C ALA A 17 7.14 -7.04 7.51
N HIS A 18 6.46 -7.89 6.74
CA HIS A 18 6.21 -7.72 5.32
C HIS A 18 4.73 -7.94 4.99
N LEU A 19 4.13 -7.02 4.23
CA LEU A 19 2.76 -7.11 3.75
C LEU A 19 2.75 -6.91 2.23
N SER A 20 2.12 -7.83 1.51
CA SER A 20 1.85 -7.69 0.08
C SER A 20 0.35 -7.65 -0.15
N LEU A 21 -0.12 -6.60 -0.83
CA LEU A 21 -1.51 -6.42 -1.21
C LEU A 21 -1.59 -6.37 -2.73
N GLN A 22 -2.37 -7.27 -3.32
CA GLN A 22 -2.53 -7.35 -4.77
C GLN A 22 -4.01 -7.35 -5.14
N CYS A 23 -4.39 -6.47 -6.07
CA CYS A 23 -5.75 -6.34 -6.59
C CYS A 23 -6.81 -6.20 -5.49
N MET A 24 -6.46 -5.55 -4.37
CA MET A 24 -7.40 -5.31 -3.29
C MET A 24 -8.26 -4.09 -3.60
N ASP A 25 -9.55 -4.32 -3.67
CA ASP A 25 -10.56 -3.27 -3.76
C ASP A 25 -10.77 -2.65 -2.36
N LEU A 26 -9.94 -1.65 -2.08
CA LEU A 26 -10.01 -0.84 -0.89
C LEU A 26 -10.95 0.33 -1.17
N THR A 27 -12.00 0.48 -0.38
CA THR A 27 -12.92 1.61 -0.54
C THR A 27 -12.50 2.76 0.37
N PRO A 28 -13.01 3.99 0.15
CA PRO A 28 -12.81 5.10 1.09
C PRO A 28 -13.26 4.78 2.53
N ALA A 29 -14.16 3.81 2.73
CA ALA A 29 -14.58 3.38 4.06
C ALA A 29 -13.45 2.66 4.84
N ALA A 30 -12.38 2.23 4.18
CA ALA A 30 -11.19 1.67 4.82
C ALA A 30 -10.27 2.73 5.46
N GLN A 31 -10.48 4.00 5.16
CA GLN A 31 -9.59 5.09 5.57
C GLN A 31 -9.41 5.25 7.10
N PRO A 32 -10.45 5.07 7.94
CA PRO A 32 -10.29 5.07 9.40
C PRO A 32 -9.37 3.96 9.88
N TYR A 33 -9.49 2.77 9.28
CA TYR A 33 -8.69 1.61 9.64
C TYR A 33 -7.23 1.73 9.19
N ALA A 34 -6.98 2.41 8.06
CA ALA A 34 -5.63 2.71 7.59
C ALA A 34 -4.81 3.50 8.62
N ARG A 35 -5.47 4.34 9.43
CA ARG A 35 -4.82 5.10 10.52
C ARG A 35 -4.43 4.22 11.71
N LEU A 36 -5.10 3.08 11.89
CA LEU A 36 -4.84 2.11 12.95
C LEU A 36 -3.78 1.07 12.56
N LEU A 37 -3.36 1.05 11.29
CA LEU A 37 -2.34 0.11 10.80
C LEU A 37 -1.05 0.09 11.62
N PRO A 38 -0.51 1.23 12.10
CA PRO A 38 0.67 1.21 12.95
C PRO A 38 0.48 0.48 14.28
N GLU A 39 -0.73 0.55 14.84
CA GLU A 39 -1.08 -0.12 16.09
C GLU A 39 -1.33 -1.61 15.87
N CYS A 40 -1.95 -1.98 14.74
CA CYS A 40 -2.25 -3.37 14.40
C CYS A 40 -0.99 -4.14 13.94
N ALA A 41 -0.08 -3.50 13.21
CA ALA A 41 1.10 -4.10 12.64
C ALA A 41 2.37 -3.27 12.98
N PRO A 42 2.76 -3.19 14.26
CA PRO A 42 3.86 -2.32 14.72
C PRO A 42 5.23 -2.74 14.17
N SER A 43 5.38 -4.01 13.82
CA SER A 43 6.61 -4.57 13.25
C SER A 43 6.68 -4.45 11.72
N LEU A 44 5.63 -3.94 11.07
CA LEU A 44 5.61 -3.84 9.61
C LEU A 44 6.63 -2.80 9.14
N ARG A 45 7.52 -3.23 8.24
CA ARG A 45 8.60 -2.40 7.68
C ARG A 45 8.56 -2.38 6.16
N SER A 46 7.98 -3.39 5.54
CA SER A 46 7.93 -3.53 4.09
C SER A 46 6.49 -3.67 3.60
N LEU A 47 6.13 -2.86 2.63
CA LEU A 47 4.81 -2.88 2.01
C LEU A 47 4.97 -2.99 0.48
N GLN A 48 4.37 -4.03 -0.09
CA GLN A 48 4.18 -4.16 -1.52
C GLN A 48 2.71 -3.95 -1.85
N VAL A 49 2.43 -3.09 -2.82
CA VAL A 49 1.07 -2.83 -3.28
C VAL A 49 1.00 -2.95 -4.79
N SER A 50 0.07 -3.76 -5.27
CA SER A 50 -0.18 -3.95 -6.69
C SER A 50 -1.66 -3.79 -7.04
N CYS A 51 -1.98 -2.99 -8.05
CA CYS A 51 -3.34 -2.78 -8.55
C CYS A 51 -4.39 -2.41 -7.47
N CYS A 52 -4.03 -1.57 -6.49
CA CYS A 52 -4.93 -1.12 -5.42
C CYS A 52 -5.16 0.40 -5.51
N GLN A 53 -6.29 0.85 -6.05
CA GLN A 53 -6.58 2.27 -6.29
C GLN A 53 -6.45 3.16 -5.05
N GLN A 54 -6.83 2.63 -3.88
CA GLN A 54 -6.71 3.32 -2.59
C GLN A 54 -5.45 2.91 -1.80
N ALA A 55 -4.40 2.44 -2.46
CA ALA A 55 -3.08 2.20 -1.83
C ALA A 55 -2.48 3.43 -1.12
N PRO A 56 -2.61 4.68 -1.63
CA PRO A 56 -1.97 5.84 -0.99
C PRO A 56 -2.40 6.07 0.45
N MET A 57 -3.65 5.76 0.80
CA MET A 57 -4.12 5.92 2.18
C MET A 57 -3.50 4.90 3.14
N LEU A 58 -3.19 3.68 2.70
CA LEU A 58 -2.47 2.69 3.51
C LEU A 58 -1.02 3.11 3.76
N VAL A 59 -0.34 3.53 2.69
CA VAL A 59 1.05 4.01 2.79
C VAL A 59 1.13 5.23 3.70
N SER A 60 0.15 6.15 3.58
CA SER A 60 0.01 7.32 4.46
C SER A 60 -0.12 6.96 5.94
N GLY A 61 -0.85 5.89 6.27
CA GLY A 61 -0.98 5.40 7.65
C GLY A 61 0.32 4.82 8.19
N LEU A 62 1.10 4.18 7.33
CA LEU A 62 2.34 3.47 7.68
C LEU A 62 3.62 4.28 7.44
N ALA A 63 3.52 5.53 6.99
CA ALA A 63 4.67 6.31 6.53
C ALA A 63 5.79 6.45 7.58
N GLY A 64 5.44 6.56 8.86
CA GLY A 64 6.42 6.67 9.95
C GLY A 64 7.20 5.39 10.29
N GLN A 65 6.88 4.25 9.70
CA GLN A 65 7.52 2.96 10.03
C GLN A 65 8.06 2.19 8.83
N LEU A 66 7.62 2.49 7.61
CA LEU A 66 8.08 1.77 6.42
C LEU A 66 9.53 2.09 6.11
N THR A 67 10.32 1.04 5.89
CA THR A 67 11.68 1.10 5.36
C THR A 67 11.76 0.64 3.92
N SER A 68 10.78 -0.12 3.42
CA SER A 68 10.70 -0.56 2.03
C SER A 68 9.27 -0.43 1.49
N LEU A 69 9.13 0.22 0.34
CA LEU A 69 7.85 0.39 -0.36
C LEU A 69 7.99 -0.04 -1.81
N SER A 70 7.18 -1.00 -2.24
CA SER A 70 7.04 -1.38 -3.64
C SER A 70 5.63 -1.08 -4.13
N TRP A 71 5.54 -0.33 -5.22
CA TRP A 71 4.29 0.07 -5.84
C TRP A 71 4.25 -0.42 -7.28
N GLN A 72 3.25 -1.24 -7.61
CA GLN A 72 3.11 -1.87 -8.92
C GLN A 72 1.71 -1.60 -9.46
N GLN A 73 1.52 -0.50 -10.18
CA GLN A 73 0.22 -0.13 -10.73
C GLN A 73 0.33 0.27 -12.19
N SER A 74 -0.77 0.18 -12.91
CA SER A 74 -0.84 0.68 -14.28
C SER A 74 -0.62 2.19 -14.34
N GLU A 75 -1.05 2.90 -13.29
CA GLU A 75 -0.86 4.35 -13.12
C GLU A 75 -0.58 4.66 -11.66
N LEU A 76 0.26 5.67 -11.39
CA LEU A 76 0.46 6.19 -10.05
C LEU A 76 -0.72 7.12 -9.69
N PRO A 77 -1.46 6.87 -8.59
CA PRO A 77 -2.56 7.72 -8.20
C PRO A 77 -2.08 9.15 -7.89
N PRO A 78 -2.89 10.19 -8.19
CA PRO A 78 -2.55 11.56 -7.84
C PRO A 78 -2.34 11.70 -6.32
N GLY A 79 -1.31 12.45 -5.91
CA GLY A 79 -0.92 12.62 -4.51
C GLY A 79 -0.04 11.51 -3.94
N CYS A 80 0.31 10.49 -4.73
CA CYS A 80 1.26 9.44 -4.32
C CYS A 80 2.62 10.03 -3.90
N GLU A 81 3.11 11.06 -4.61
CA GLU A 81 4.36 11.75 -4.31
C GLU A 81 4.39 12.32 -2.89
N SER A 82 3.31 12.99 -2.48
CA SER A 82 3.18 13.56 -1.14
C SER A 82 3.14 12.47 -0.05
N VAL A 83 2.62 11.29 -0.38
CA VAL A 83 2.57 10.16 0.55
C VAL A 83 3.94 9.50 0.69
N VAL A 84 4.66 9.30 -0.42
CA VAL A 84 6.04 8.80 -0.39
C VAL A 84 6.95 9.76 0.36
N ALA A 85 6.79 11.08 0.19
CA ALA A 85 7.56 12.10 0.91
C ALA A 85 7.39 12.04 2.44
N ARG A 86 6.27 11.47 2.93
CA ARG A 86 6.03 11.28 4.37
C ARG A 86 6.73 10.04 4.93
N CYS A 87 7.25 9.16 4.07
CA CYS A 87 7.97 7.96 4.48
C CYS A 87 9.42 8.31 4.83
N THR A 88 9.63 8.92 6.00
CA THR A 88 10.95 9.45 6.43
C THR A 88 12.00 8.37 6.69
N HIS A 89 11.57 7.13 6.90
CA HIS A 89 12.46 6.00 7.19
C HIS A 89 12.68 5.09 5.98
N LEU A 90 12.21 5.48 4.79
CA LEU A 90 12.30 4.66 3.60
C LEU A 90 13.75 4.54 3.13
N VAL A 91 14.25 3.30 3.11
CA VAL A 91 15.57 2.93 2.60
C VAL A 91 15.46 2.40 1.16
N GLU A 92 14.29 1.86 0.79
CA GLU A 92 14.05 1.29 -0.52
C GLU A 92 12.67 1.70 -1.08
N LEU A 93 12.66 2.25 -2.30
CA LEU A 93 11.46 2.54 -3.08
C LEU A 93 11.54 1.85 -4.44
N ARG A 94 10.53 1.03 -4.77
CA ARG A 94 10.39 0.42 -6.10
C ARG A 94 9.07 0.85 -6.72
N LEU A 95 9.10 1.65 -7.78
CA LEU A 95 7.93 2.01 -8.57
C LEU A 95 7.97 1.25 -9.89
N CYS A 96 6.96 0.42 -10.15
CA CYS A 96 6.78 -0.27 -11.41
C CYS A 96 5.46 0.19 -12.01
N VAL A 97 5.55 1.04 -13.03
CA VAL A 97 4.39 1.42 -13.83
C VAL A 97 4.22 0.34 -14.88
N MET A 98 3.20 -0.50 -14.70
CA MET A 98 2.84 -1.49 -15.71
C MET A 98 2.14 -0.73 -16.83
N GLU A 99 2.90 -0.22 -17.80
CA GLU A 99 2.32 0.21 -19.08
C GLU A 99 1.68 -1.02 -19.72
N GLY A 100 0.42 -1.24 -19.40
CA GLY A 100 -0.34 -2.39 -19.82
C GLY A 100 -0.54 -2.30 -21.32
N ARG A 101 0.35 -2.90 -22.10
CA ARG A 101 0.20 -3.42 -23.48
C ARG A 101 -0.90 -2.77 -24.35
N ALA A 102 -1.10 -1.46 -24.29
CA ALA A 102 -2.04 -0.77 -25.17
C ALA A 102 -1.53 -0.74 -26.63
N TRP A 103 -0.31 -1.22 -26.88
CA TRP A 103 0.24 -1.40 -28.23
C TRP A 103 -0.23 -2.66 -28.96
N LEU A 104 -0.93 -3.60 -28.30
CA LEU A 104 -1.39 -4.84 -28.96
C LEU A 104 -2.86 -4.81 -29.41
N ASP A 105 -3.65 -3.84 -28.98
CA ASP A 105 -5.01 -3.59 -29.49
C ASP A 105 -5.04 -2.54 -30.63
N ALA A 106 -3.86 -2.09 -31.08
CA ALA A 106 -3.68 -1.12 -32.17
C ALA A 106 -3.11 -1.76 -33.47
N LEU A 107 -3.11 -3.10 -33.56
CA LEU A 107 -2.80 -3.90 -34.76
C LEU A 107 -4.01 -4.75 -35.15
#